data_AF-A0A2A5DMJ6-F1
#
_entry.id   AF-A0A2A5DMJ6-F1
#
_cell.length_a   1.000
_cell.length_b   1.000
_cell.length_c   1.000
_cell.angle_alpha   90.00
_cell.angle_beta   90.00
_cell.angle_gamma   90.00
#
_symmetry.space_group_name_H-M   'P 1'
#
loop_
_entity.id
_entity.type
_entity.pdbx_description
1 polymer ?
#
loop_
_entity_poly.entity_id
_entity_poly.type
_entity_poly.pdbx_seq_one_letter_code
_entity_poly.pdbx_strand_id
1 'polypeptide(L)'
;MKTVNAKVENLNVEVLEKDLPRFKLWSVDRFGRLISGLSILFFSCLSVVEPWFVLGVMLTGTLLVSSSIFNKCFVHGILVYFGAVEREDLFEPGGKLRDVLVEKPGMEKTNGVMKKRKVSAASQAIKAIDKDFRQSGSYEKKVPSVDYTISVVSSMADRVECYKLAHRVYVESGYIDKIDSGMYVKDYDAFSDTISFIVKDLDGAVVGTVSVVRNNFGTLACEESFSEEVAGLRENSEAMFEINRLVIDTKFRNSKSLLKDMINHIFAYTYTLDKESKVLVECQPKHGCFYTRFLGFKQVGDEKPCGRVRGIVAALLCLNSQDARDMINDARAGNGKRVSLWSSMVSETQEVKMVEKFKSVDFKMSDAEINYFGLKRPFQNIVKMA
;
A
#
# COMPACT_ATOMS: atom_id res chain seq x y z
N MET A 1 -58.77 7.44 0.21
CA MET A 1 -57.64 8.28 -0.26
C MET A 1 -56.38 7.44 -0.09
N LYS A 2 -56.04 6.55 -1.03
CA LYS A 2 -55.39 6.79 -2.33
C LYS A 2 -53.94 7.28 -2.21
N THR A 3 -53.04 6.30 -2.38
CA THR A 3 -51.81 6.34 -3.20
C THR A 3 -50.73 7.37 -2.88
N VAL A 4 -49.66 6.90 -2.26
CA VAL A 4 -48.29 7.30 -2.66
C VAL A 4 -47.67 6.07 -3.30
N ASN A 5 -47.83 6.02 -4.63
CA ASN A 5 -47.18 5.09 -5.54
C ASN A 5 -46.50 5.97 -6.61
N ALA A 6 -45.39 5.50 -7.17
CA ALA A 6 -44.41 6.20 -8.01
C ALA A 6 -43.39 7.02 -7.19
N LYS A 7 -42.09 6.72 -7.19
CA LYS A 7 -41.27 6.60 -8.40
C LYS A 7 -39.98 5.81 -8.07
N VAL A 8 -40.05 4.48 -8.13
CA VAL A 8 -38.85 3.62 -8.31
C VAL A 8 -38.68 3.48 -9.82
N GLU A 9 -38.16 4.54 -10.44
CA GLU A 9 -37.71 4.50 -11.83
C GLU A 9 -36.31 3.88 -11.85
N ASN A 10 -36.22 2.67 -12.40
CA ASN A 10 -35.16 2.20 -13.29
C ASN A 10 -33.75 2.76 -13.01
N LEU A 11 -33.09 2.26 -11.95
CA LEU A 11 -31.64 2.19 -11.98
C LEU A 11 -31.24 1.01 -12.86
N ASN A 12 -30.79 1.34 -14.07
CA ASN A 12 -30.16 0.44 -15.03
C ASN A 12 -29.16 -0.50 -14.34
N VAL A 13 -29.53 -1.78 -14.26
CA VAL A 13 -28.68 -2.87 -13.77
C VAL A 13 -27.49 -3.12 -14.72
N GLU A 14 -27.51 -2.57 -15.94
CA GLU A 14 -26.44 -2.72 -16.93
C GLU A 14 -25.16 -1.89 -16.69
N VAL A 15 -25.14 -0.96 -15.72
CA VAL A 15 -23.94 -0.13 -15.46
C VAL A 15 -23.00 -0.74 -14.42
N LEU A 16 -23.40 -1.84 -13.75
CA LEU A 16 -22.61 -2.45 -12.66
C LEU A 16 -21.67 -3.60 -13.11
N GLU A 17 -21.62 -3.96 -14.39
CA GLU A 17 -20.78 -5.08 -14.87
C GLU A 17 -19.44 -4.67 -15.51
N LYS A 18 -19.15 -3.38 -15.72
CA LYS A 18 -17.95 -2.96 -16.48
C LYS A 18 -16.69 -2.64 -15.67
N ASP A 19 -16.77 -2.46 -14.35
CA ASP A 19 -15.64 -1.98 -13.54
C ASP A 19 -15.28 -2.91 -12.35
N LEU A 20 -15.32 -4.23 -12.56
CA LEU A 20 -14.71 -5.16 -11.60
C LEU A 20 -13.21 -5.32 -11.92
N PRO A 21 -12.30 -5.08 -10.95
CA PRO A 21 -10.86 -5.14 -11.17
C PRO A 21 -10.45 -6.55 -11.61
N ARG A 22 -9.64 -6.61 -12.68
CA ARG A 22 -9.01 -7.86 -13.15
C ARG A 22 -8.00 -8.34 -12.11
N PHE A 23 -8.47 -9.16 -11.16
CA PHE A 23 -7.61 -9.88 -10.23
C PHE A 23 -6.68 -10.82 -11.01
N LYS A 24 -5.39 -10.50 -11.12
CA LYS A 24 -4.35 -11.48 -11.44
C LYS A 24 -3.92 -12.20 -10.16
N LEU A 25 -4.81 -13.06 -9.65
CA LEU A 25 -4.43 -14.20 -8.81
C LEU A 25 -4.24 -15.40 -9.74
N TRP A 26 -3.35 -16.33 -9.40
CA TRP A 26 -3.11 -17.53 -10.19
C TRP A 26 -4.41 -18.35 -10.31
N SER A 27 -5.12 -18.19 -11.43
CA SER A 27 -6.44 -18.81 -11.59
C SER A 27 -6.31 -20.28 -11.99
N VAL A 28 -7.32 -21.06 -11.62
CA VAL A 28 -7.59 -22.42 -12.11
C VAL A 28 -7.45 -22.51 -13.64
N ASP A 29 -7.68 -21.40 -14.36
CA ASP A 29 -7.54 -21.32 -15.82
C ASP A 29 -6.09 -21.48 -16.29
N ARG A 30 -5.08 -21.10 -15.51
CA ARG A 30 -3.66 -21.26 -15.90
C ARG A 30 -3.24 -22.73 -15.85
N PHE A 31 -3.61 -23.46 -14.78
CA PHE A 31 -3.38 -24.91 -14.70
C PHE A 31 -4.22 -25.67 -15.73
N GLY A 32 -5.47 -25.26 -15.93
CA GLY A 32 -6.32 -25.80 -17.00
C GLY A 32 -5.67 -25.64 -18.39
N ARG A 33 -5.14 -24.46 -18.70
CA ARG A 33 -4.42 -24.19 -19.97
C ARG A 33 -3.11 -24.97 -20.07
N LEU A 34 -2.34 -25.08 -18.98
CA LEU A 34 -1.08 -25.82 -18.95
C LEU A 34 -1.30 -27.32 -19.18
N ILE A 35 -2.24 -27.93 -18.44
CA ILE A 35 -2.56 -29.36 -18.57
C ILE A 35 -3.14 -29.66 -19.94
N SER A 36 -4.02 -28.81 -20.45
CA SER A 36 -4.58 -28.98 -21.79
C SER A 36 -3.50 -28.84 -22.87
N GLY A 37 -2.59 -27.87 -22.73
CA GLY A 37 -1.45 -27.70 -23.64
C GLY A 37 -0.50 -28.91 -23.61
N LEU A 38 -0.15 -29.41 -22.43
CA LEU A 38 0.67 -30.62 -22.27
C LEU A 38 -0.02 -31.86 -22.84
N SER A 39 -1.33 -31.99 -22.66
CA SER A 39 -2.11 -33.11 -23.18
C SER A 39 -2.16 -33.09 -24.72
N ILE A 40 -2.35 -31.92 -25.32
CA ILE A 40 -2.32 -31.75 -26.78
C ILE A 40 -0.94 -32.11 -27.33
N LEU A 41 0.14 -31.62 -26.70
CA LEU A 41 1.51 -31.96 -27.11
C LEU A 41 1.77 -33.46 -27.00
N PHE A 42 1.39 -34.08 -25.88
CA PHE A 42 1.58 -35.51 -25.63
C PHE A 42 0.85 -36.38 -26.65
N PHE A 43 -0.45 -36.14 -26.89
CA PHE A 43 -1.22 -36.92 -27.86
C PHE A 43 -0.79 -36.68 -29.31
N SER A 44 -0.32 -35.46 -29.63
CA SER A 44 0.21 -35.15 -30.96
C SER A 44 1.56 -35.83 -31.23
N CYS A 45 2.39 -36.01 -30.20
CA CYS A 45 3.63 -36.79 -30.35
C CYS A 45 3.35 -38.29 -30.53
N LEU A 46 2.38 -38.84 -29.78
CA LEU A 46 2.01 -40.24 -29.88
C LEU A 46 1.27 -40.58 -31.17
N SER A 47 0.54 -39.62 -31.76
CA SER A 47 -0.15 -39.83 -33.04
C SER A 47 0.78 -40.05 -34.22
N VAL A 48 2.06 -39.69 -34.09
CA VAL A 48 3.11 -40.00 -35.09
C VAL A 48 3.37 -41.51 -35.15
N VAL A 49 3.24 -42.21 -34.02
CA VAL A 49 3.48 -43.65 -33.92
C VAL A 49 2.20 -44.43 -34.17
N GLU A 50 1.09 -43.98 -33.59
CA GLU A 50 -0.21 -44.66 -33.67
C GLU A 50 -1.35 -43.66 -33.96
N PRO A 51 -1.99 -43.71 -35.14
CA PRO A 51 -2.96 -42.69 -35.57
C PRO A 51 -4.15 -42.47 -34.62
N TRP A 52 -4.53 -43.47 -33.84
CA TRP A 52 -5.68 -43.39 -32.92
C TRP A 52 -5.52 -42.34 -31.83
N PHE A 53 -4.30 -41.91 -31.49
CA PHE A 53 -4.06 -40.86 -30.49
C PHE A 53 -4.55 -39.46 -30.92
N VAL A 54 -4.88 -39.25 -32.20
CA VAL A 54 -5.57 -38.04 -32.67
C VAL A 54 -6.91 -37.84 -31.96
N LEU A 55 -7.57 -38.93 -31.54
CA LEU A 55 -8.79 -38.85 -30.74
C LEU A 55 -8.57 -38.16 -29.38
N GLY A 56 -7.37 -38.33 -28.78
CA GLY A 56 -7.01 -37.64 -27.54
C GLY A 56 -6.85 -36.12 -27.72
N VAL A 57 -6.31 -35.70 -28.87
CA VAL A 57 -6.23 -34.27 -29.25
C VAL A 57 -7.64 -33.71 -29.45
N MET A 58 -8.51 -34.43 -30.17
CA MET A 58 -9.91 -34.04 -30.41
C MET A 58 -10.70 -33.94 -29.11
N LEU A 59 -10.52 -34.89 -28.19
CA LEU A 59 -11.17 -34.87 -26.88
C LEU A 59 -10.72 -33.67 -26.04
N THR A 60 -9.40 -33.43 -25.97
CA THR A 60 -8.86 -32.28 -25.24
C THR A 60 -9.38 -30.96 -25.82
N GLY A 61 -9.40 -30.83 -27.15
CA GLY A 61 -9.96 -29.68 -27.85
C GLY A 61 -11.46 -29.48 -27.57
N THR A 62 -12.24 -30.56 -27.59
CA THR A 62 -13.68 -30.50 -27.29
C THR A 62 -13.94 -30.09 -25.84
N LEU A 63 -13.15 -30.57 -24.88
CA LEU A 63 -13.23 -30.16 -23.48
C LEU A 63 -12.89 -28.68 -23.31
N LEU A 64 -11.90 -28.17 -24.02
CA LEU A 64 -11.56 -26.73 -24.02
C LEU A 64 -12.71 -25.88 -24.56
N VAL A 65 -13.26 -26.25 -25.73
CA VAL A 65 -14.40 -25.53 -26.34
C VAL A 65 -15.62 -25.57 -25.43
N SER A 66 -15.96 -26.75 -24.90
CA SER A 66 -17.08 -26.90 -23.96
C SER A 66 -16.88 -26.09 -22.68
N SER A 67 -15.66 -26.03 -22.14
CA SER A 67 -15.38 -25.23 -20.95
C SER A 67 -15.54 -23.73 -21.21
N SER A 68 -15.18 -23.27 -22.41
CA SER A 68 -15.32 -21.87 -22.82
C SER A 68 -16.77 -21.47 -23.07
N ILE A 69 -17.62 -22.37 -23.60
CA ILE A 69 -19.02 -22.08 -23.91
C ILE A 69 -19.87 -22.07 -22.63
N PHE A 70 -19.67 -23.04 -21.74
CA PHE A 70 -20.54 -23.24 -20.59
C PHE A 70 -20.02 -22.59 -19.30
N ASN A 71 -18.86 -21.91 -19.35
CA ASN A 71 -18.19 -21.32 -18.18
C ASN A 71 -18.03 -22.32 -17.01
N LYS A 72 -17.92 -23.61 -17.34
CA LYS A 72 -17.81 -24.73 -16.38
C LYS A 72 -16.58 -25.56 -16.71
N CYS A 73 -15.69 -25.70 -15.73
CA CYS A 73 -14.53 -26.57 -15.84
C CYS A 73 -14.94 -28.00 -15.45
N PHE A 74 -14.99 -28.92 -16.41
CA PHE A 74 -15.37 -30.33 -16.16
C PHE A 74 -14.33 -31.09 -15.32
N VAL A 75 -13.07 -30.63 -15.32
CA VAL A 75 -11.98 -31.20 -14.52
C VAL A 75 -11.77 -30.44 -13.20
N HIS A 76 -12.74 -29.61 -12.80
CA HIS A 76 -12.67 -28.77 -11.60
C HIS A 76 -12.29 -29.57 -10.33
N GLY A 77 -12.97 -30.69 -10.08
CA GLY A 77 -12.67 -31.52 -8.90
C GLY A 77 -11.25 -32.12 -8.91
N ILE A 78 -10.71 -32.44 -10.08
CA ILE A 78 -9.34 -32.94 -10.25
C ILE A 78 -8.33 -31.81 -9.99
N LEU A 79 -8.60 -30.60 -10.49
CA LEU A 79 -7.72 -29.44 -10.29
C LEU A 79 -7.65 -29.02 -8.83
N VAL A 80 -8.78 -29.05 -8.11
CA VAL A 80 -8.83 -28.81 -6.67
C VAL A 80 -8.02 -29.87 -5.91
N TYR A 81 -8.12 -31.14 -6.31
CA TYR A 81 -7.31 -32.23 -5.73
C TYR A 81 -5.80 -32.01 -5.90
N PHE A 82 -5.37 -31.41 -7.01
CA PHE A 82 -3.95 -31.07 -7.26
C PHE A 82 -3.49 -29.73 -6.63
N GLY A 83 -4.28 -29.13 -5.74
CA GLY A 83 -3.86 -27.96 -4.97
C GLY A 83 -4.27 -26.61 -5.56
N ALA A 84 -5.14 -26.56 -6.58
CA ALA A 84 -5.74 -25.32 -7.09
C ALA A 84 -6.88 -24.81 -6.17
N VAL A 85 -6.62 -24.73 -4.86
CA VAL A 85 -7.61 -24.47 -3.80
C VAL A 85 -7.86 -22.97 -3.59
N GLU A 86 -6.88 -22.12 -3.91
CA GLU A 86 -6.83 -20.69 -3.54
C GLU A 86 -8.00 -19.85 -4.11
N ARG A 87 -8.63 -20.29 -5.20
CA ARG A 87 -9.81 -19.62 -5.77
C ARG A 87 -11.06 -19.85 -4.92
N GLU A 88 -11.23 -21.04 -4.36
CA GLU A 88 -12.44 -21.41 -3.61
C GLU A 88 -12.49 -20.78 -2.22
N ASP A 89 -11.34 -20.37 -1.69
CA ASP A 89 -11.26 -19.63 -0.42
C ASP A 89 -11.76 -18.18 -0.56
N LEU A 90 -11.63 -17.61 -1.77
CA LEU A 90 -11.89 -16.20 -2.02
C LEU A 90 -13.20 -15.97 -2.81
N PHE A 91 -13.65 -16.93 -3.62
CA PHE A 91 -14.77 -16.73 -4.55
C PHE A 91 -15.89 -17.80 -4.40
N GLU A 92 -17.13 -17.41 -4.69
CA GLU A 92 -18.30 -18.27 -4.83
C GLU A 92 -18.33 -18.93 -6.22
N PRO A 93 -19.09 -20.04 -6.39
CA PRO A 93 -19.36 -20.61 -7.70
C PRO A 93 -19.99 -19.55 -8.62
N GLY A 94 -19.25 -19.14 -9.65
CA GLY A 94 -19.63 -18.03 -10.55
C GLY A 94 -18.71 -16.80 -10.50
N GLY A 95 -17.67 -16.80 -9.65
CA GLY A 95 -16.62 -15.79 -9.66
C GLY A 95 -16.92 -14.52 -8.86
N LYS A 96 -18.02 -14.49 -8.09
CA LYS A 96 -18.26 -13.44 -7.08
C LYS A 96 -17.36 -13.67 -5.87
N LEU A 97 -16.79 -12.63 -5.29
CA LEU A 97 -16.01 -12.75 -4.05
C LEU A 97 -16.95 -13.22 -2.93
N ARG A 98 -16.55 -14.20 -2.10
CA ARG A 98 -17.36 -14.65 -0.96
C ARG A 98 -17.63 -13.49 -0.02
N ASP A 99 -18.89 -13.33 0.40
CA ASP A 99 -19.34 -12.29 1.33
C ASP A 99 -18.56 -12.25 2.67
N VAL A 100 -17.85 -13.33 3.02
CA VAL A 100 -16.98 -13.42 4.20
C VAL A 100 -15.78 -12.46 4.12
N LEU A 101 -15.32 -12.08 2.92
CA LEU A 101 -14.22 -11.12 2.70
C LEU A 101 -14.71 -9.69 2.48
N VAL A 102 -16.02 -9.49 2.28
CA VAL A 102 -16.62 -8.16 2.24
C VAL A 102 -16.84 -7.69 3.69
N GLU A 103 -15.74 -7.45 4.41
CA GLU A 103 -15.82 -6.56 5.55
C GLU A 103 -16.30 -5.20 5.04
N LYS A 104 -17.55 -4.83 5.36
CA LYS A 104 -18.09 -3.51 5.03
C LYS A 104 -17.06 -2.45 5.43
N PRO A 105 -16.70 -1.49 4.55
CA PRO A 105 -15.66 -0.51 4.82
C PRO A 105 -15.87 0.17 6.18
N GLY A 106 -14.93 -0.03 7.11
CA GLY A 106 -14.98 0.56 8.45
C GLY A 106 -15.75 -0.23 9.51
N MET A 107 -16.15 -1.49 9.24
CA MET A 107 -16.61 -2.45 10.26
C MET A 107 -15.51 -3.48 10.57
N GLU A 108 -15.50 -4.00 11.79
CA GLU A 108 -14.65 -5.08 12.29
C GLU A 108 -15.55 -6.06 13.05
N LYS A 109 -15.33 -7.36 12.86
CA LYS A 109 -16.09 -8.42 13.53
C LYS A 109 -15.37 -8.82 14.82
N THR A 110 -15.91 -8.45 15.99
CA THR A 110 -15.37 -8.84 17.30
C THR A 110 -16.37 -9.73 18.03
N ASN A 111 -16.01 -10.96 18.38
CA ASN A 111 -16.88 -11.95 19.04
C ASN A 111 -18.24 -12.14 18.32
N GLY A 112 -18.22 -12.22 16.98
CA GLY A 112 -19.44 -12.38 16.17
C GLY A 112 -20.26 -11.11 15.99
N VAL A 113 -19.94 -10.01 16.67
CA VAL A 113 -20.63 -8.72 16.56
C VAL A 113 -19.86 -7.78 15.63
N MET A 114 -20.55 -7.20 14.65
CA MET A 114 -20.01 -6.13 13.81
C MET A 114 -19.92 -4.83 14.62
N LYS A 115 -18.70 -4.32 14.80
CA LYS A 115 -18.42 -3.02 15.43
C LYS A 115 -17.75 -2.09 14.43
N LYS A 116 -17.92 -0.79 14.61
CA LYS A 116 -17.24 0.22 13.80
C LYS A 116 -15.76 0.25 14.18
N ARG A 117 -14.86 0.13 13.20
CA ARG A 117 -13.41 0.24 13.41
C ARG A 117 -13.07 1.57 14.06
N LYS A 118 -12.15 1.57 15.03
CA LYS A 118 -11.61 2.81 15.58
C LYS A 118 -10.77 3.50 14.50
N VAL A 119 -10.94 4.81 14.38
CA VAL A 119 -10.23 5.61 13.37
C VAL A 119 -8.86 5.98 13.93
N SER A 120 -7.78 5.67 13.21
CA SER A 120 -6.40 6.01 13.63
C SER A 120 -6.21 7.53 13.76
N ALA A 121 -5.28 7.96 14.63
CA ALA A 121 -5.00 9.38 14.85
C ALA A 121 -4.54 10.09 13.56
N ALA A 122 -3.71 9.43 12.75
CA ALA A 122 -3.31 9.92 11.43
C ALA A 122 -4.52 10.12 10.50
N SER A 123 -5.46 9.17 10.48
CA SER A 123 -6.71 9.32 9.72
C SER A 123 -7.58 10.46 10.27
N GLN A 124 -7.57 10.71 11.58
CA GLN A 124 -8.30 11.83 12.18
C GLN A 124 -7.65 13.17 11.81
N ALA A 125 -6.31 13.24 11.86
CA ALA A 125 -5.54 14.42 11.45
C ALA A 125 -5.78 14.77 9.98
N ILE A 126 -5.74 13.78 9.07
CA ILE A 126 -6.05 13.97 7.65
C ILE A 126 -7.46 14.57 7.47
N LYS A 127 -8.46 14.03 8.19
CA LYS A 127 -9.84 14.53 8.13
C LYS A 127 -9.97 15.94 8.68
N ALA A 128 -9.27 16.26 9.76
CA ALA A 128 -9.26 17.59 10.34
C ALA A 128 -8.65 18.61 9.37
N ILE A 129 -7.54 18.28 8.71
CA ILE A 129 -6.91 19.14 7.69
C ILE A 129 -7.87 19.40 6.51
N ASP A 130 -8.52 18.36 5.98
CA ASP A 130 -9.49 18.54 4.88
C ASP A 130 -10.72 19.36 5.33
N LYS A 131 -11.19 19.17 6.57
CA LYS A 131 -12.30 19.95 7.13
C LYS A 131 -11.94 21.43 7.29
N ASP A 132 -10.80 21.72 7.91
CA ASP A 132 -10.32 23.10 8.10
C ASP A 132 -10.25 23.81 6.74
N PHE A 133 -9.61 23.17 5.76
CA PHE A 133 -9.50 23.70 4.40
C PHE A 133 -10.87 24.02 3.76
N ARG A 134 -11.84 23.11 3.85
CA ARG A 134 -13.19 23.34 3.30
C ARG A 134 -13.92 24.50 3.97
N GLN A 135 -13.56 24.86 5.20
CA GLN A 135 -14.21 25.92 5.97
C GLN A 135 -13.55 27.29 5.76
N SER A 136 -12.21 27.36 5.80
CA SER A 136 -11.48 28.63 5.76
C SER A 136 -10.88 28.97 4.40
N GLY A 137 -10.90 28.05 3.43
CA GLY A 137 -10.24 28.21 2.13
C GLY A 137 -8.71 28.43 2.23
N SER A 138 -8.13 28.25 3.42
CA SER A 138 -6.73 28.50 3.73
C SER A 138 -6.28 27.63 4.89
N TYR A 139 -5.00 27.27 4.94
CA TYR A 139 -4.45 26.54 6.07
C TYR A 139 -4.07 27.52 7.18
N GLU A 140 -4.62 27.37 8.38
CA GLU A 140 -4.32 28.26 9.50
C GLU A 140 -2.84 28.09 9.91
N LYS A 141 -2.06 29.18 9.82
CA LYS A 141 -0.60 29.22 10.05
C LYS A 141 -0.25 29.32 11.55
N LYS A 142 -1.14 28.93 12.45
CA LYS A 142 -0.79 28.85 13.88
C LYS A 142 0.19 27.70 14.03
N VAL A 143 1.43 28.02 14.37
CA VAL A 143 2.41 27.06 14.88
C VAL A 143 2.03 26.86 16.35
N PRO A 144 1.31 25.78 16.73
CA PRO A 144 1.18 25.46 18.14
C PRO A 144 2.58 25.29 18.72
N SER A 145 2.75 25.63 20.00
CA SER A 145 3.96 25.28 20.75
C SER A 145 4.22 23.79 20.57
N VAL A 146 5.32 23.46 19.91
CA VAL A 146 5.66 22.07 19.57
C VAL A 146 6.05 21.37 20.86
N ASP A 147 5.19 20.48 21.34
CA ASP A 147 5.36 19.67 22.55
C ASP A 147 6.01 18.31 22.25
N TYR A 148 6.81 18.24 21.17
CA TYR A 148 7.49 17.03 20.73
C TYR A 148 8.81 17.31 20.01
N THR A 149 9.60 16.26 19.89
CA THR A 149 10.84 16.22 19.10
C THR A 149 10.73 15.14 18.03
N ILE A 150 11.37 15.37 16.88
CA ILE A 150 11.50 14.38 15.80
C ILE A 150 12.99 14.09 15.59
N SER A 151 13.36 12.82 15.60
CA SER A 151 14.73 12.37 15.37
C SER A 151 14.80 11.15 14.48
N VAL A 152 15.95 10.94 13.85
CA VAL A 152 16.25 9.72 13.10
C VAL A 152 16.40 8.57 14.10
N VAL A 153 15.82 7.41 13.77
CA VAL A 153 15.94 6.18 14.53
C VAL A 153 17.27 5.51 14.19
N SER A 154 18.18 5.43 15.15
CA SER A 154 19.45 4.72 15.01
C SER A 154 19.66 3.63 16.06
N SER A 155 19.00 3.72 17.22
CA SER A 155 19.17 2.76 18.31
C SER A 155 18.15 1.63 18.27
N MET A 156 18.57 0.44 18.71
CA MET A 156 17.69 -0.71 18.90
C MET A 156 16.48 -0.38 19.80
N ALA A 157 16.70 0.39 20.86
CA ALA A 157 15.64 0.80 21.78
C ALA A 157 14.57 1.65 21.09
N ASP A 158 14.97 2.63 20.27
CA ASP A 158 14.03 3.46 19.52
C ASP A 158 13.28 2.66 18.45
N ARG A 159 13.95 1.67 17.81
CA ARG A 159 13.28 0.76 16.86
C ARG A 159 12.19 -0.04 17.55
N VAL A 160 12.48 -0.65 18.70
CA VAL A 160 11.50 -1.40 19.50
C VAL A 160 10.29 -0.53 19.82
N GLU A 161 10.50 0.72 20.28
CA GLU A 161 9.40 1.63 20.61
C GLU A 161 8.57 2.01 19.37
N CYS A 162 9.21 2.28 18.23
CA CYS A 162 8.50 2.54 16.96
C CYS A 162 7.64 1.34 16.54
N TYR A 163 8.19 0.12 16.61
CA TYR A 163 7.49 -1.09 16.20
C TYR A 163 6.32 -1.44 17.14
N LYS A 164 6.48 -1.19 18.45
CA LYS A 164 5.39 -1.34 19.43
C LYS A 164 4.28 -0.32 19.21
N LEU A 165 4.62 0.95 18.94
CA LEU A 165 3.63 1.97 18.62
C LEU A 165 2.84 1.60 17.36
N ALA A 166 3.54 1.22 16.28
CA ALA A 166 2.91 0.82 15.03
C ALA A 166 1.99 -0.40 15.22
N HIS A 167 2.46 -1.43 15.92
CA HIS A 167 1.65 -2.61 16.27
C HIS A 167 0.37 -2.21 17.01
N ARG A 168 0.51 -1.47 18.11
CA ARG A 168 -0.62 -1.03 18.93
C ARG A 168 -1.66 -0.29 18.09
N VAL A 169 -1.24 0.72 17.32
CA VAL A 169 -2.17 1.54 16.53
C VAL A 169 -2.84 0.72 15.42
N TYR A 170 -2.11 -0.19 14.76
CA TYR A 170 -2.67 -1.01 13.69
C TYR A 170 -3.65 -2.06 14.21
N VAL A 171 -3.36 -2.69 15.35
CA VAL A 171 -4.30 -3.61 16.04
C VAL A 171 -5.53 -2.84 16.51
N GLU A 172 -5.37 -1.70 17.18
CA GLU A 172 -6.50 -0.89 17.65
C GLU A 172 -7.38 -0.36 16.51
N SER A 173 -6.80 -0.14 15.34
CA SER A 173 -7.52 0.30 14.12
C SER A 173 -8.12 -0.87 13.32
N GLY A 174 -7.88 -2.12 13.74
CA GLY A 174 -8.36 -3.32 13.08
C GLY A 174 -7.71 -3.57 11.71
N TYR A 175 -6.47 -3.11 11.50
CA TYR A 175 -5.71 -3.31 10.26
C TYR A 175 -4.96 -4.64 10.27
N ILE A 176 -4.46 -5.07 11.42
CA ILE A 176 -3.73 -6.31 11.60
C ILE A 176 -4.25 -7.04 12.83
N ASP A 177 -4.04 -8.35 12.88
CA ASP A 177 -4.25 -9.12 14.10
C ASP A 177 -3.07 -8.93 15.06
N LYS A 178 -3.30 -9.29 16.33
CA LYS A 178 -2.27 -9.17 17.36
C LYS A 178 -1.11 -10.11 17.04
N ILE A 179 0.07 -9.53 16.79
CA ILE A 179 1.34 -10.25 16.69
C ILE A 179 1.87 -10.54 18.11
N ASP A 180 2.33 -11.76 18.36
CA ASP A 180 2.80 -12.23 19.68
C ASP A 180 3.96 -11.41 20.24
N SER A 181 4.89 -10.98 19.39
CA SER A 181 6.01 -10.12 19.77
C SER A 181 5.58 -8.73 20.26
N GLY A 182 4.34 -8.32 19.97
CA GLY A 182 3.87 -6.95 20.21
C GLY A 182 4.54 -5.90 19.32
N MET A 183 5.21 -6.32 18.24
CA MET A 183 6.00 -5.43 17.37
C MET A 183 5.60 -5.61 15.90
N TYR A 184 5.46 -4.50 15.19
CA TYR A 184 5.19 -4.48 13.74
C TYR A 184 6.49 -4.22 12.96
N VAL A 185 7.23 -5.31 12.75
CA VAL A 185 8.52 -5.34 12.04
C VAL A 185 8.31 -5.86 10.61
N LYS A 186 9.07 -5.34 9.64
CA LYS A 186 9.05 -5.78 8.23
C LYS A 186 10.47 -5.87 7.66
N ASP A 187 10.70 -6.77 6.70
CA ASP A 187 12.03 -7.01 6.11
C ASP A 187 12.67 -5.74 5.53
N TYR A 188 11.88 -4.81 5.00
CA TYR A 188 12.39 -3.52 4.51
C TYR A 188 13.08 -2.68 5.59
N ASP A 189 12.88 -2.98 6.88
CA ASP A 189 13.52 -2.29 8.01
C ASP A 189 15.01 -2.55 8.09
N ALA A 190 15.45 -3.69 7.58
CA ALA A 190 16.86 -4.08 7.53
C ALA A 190 17.59 -3.49 6.30
N PHE A 191 16.89 -2.79 5.40
CA PHE A 191 17.54 -2.21 4.24
C PHE A 191 18.41 -1.03 4.68
N SER A 192 19.64 -0.95 4.15
CA SER A 192 20.61 0.07 4.54
C SER A 192 20.16 1.50 4.24
N ASP A 193 19.19 1.64 3.32
CA ASP A 193 18.66 2.92 2.87
C ASP A 193 17.23 3.17 3.37
N THR A 194 16.74 2.35 4.30
CA THR A 194 15.51 2.63 5.04
C THR A 194 15.80 3.54 6.21
N ILE A 195 15.30 4.76 6.14
CA ILE A 195 15.33 5.70 7.26
C ILE A 195 14.00 5.65 8.00
N SER A 196 14.04 5.74 9.32
CA SER A 196 12.83 5.90 10.14
C SER A 196 12.97 7.10 11.05
N PHE A 197 11.85 7.77 11.29
CA PHE A 197 11.75 8.87 12.22
C PHE A 197 10.90 8.44 13.42
N ILE A 198 11.35 8.83 14.61
CA ILE A 198 10.64 8.67 15.87
C ILE A 198 10.25 10.05 16.38
N VAL A 199 9.05 10.13 16.94
CA VAL A 199 8.50 11.33 17.54
C VAL A 199 8.30 11.07 19.02
N LYS A 200 8.91 11.88 19.87
CA LYS A 200 8.75 11.82 21.33
C LYS A 200 8.14 13.11 21.85
N ASP A 201 7.16 13.02 22.75
CA ASP A 201 6.66 14.21 23.46
C ASP A 201 7.68 14.73 24.49
N LEU A 202 7.33 15.80 25.22
CA LEU A 202 8.21 16.40 26.23
C LEU A 202 8.54 15.46 27.40
N ASP A 203 7.67 14.47 27.67
CA ASP A 203 7.87 13.46 28.71
C ASP A 203 8.69 12.27 28.19
N GLY A 204 9.08 12.27 26.92
CA GLY A 204 9.87 11.24 26.27
C GLY A 204 9.06 10.06 25.74
N ALA A 205 7.72 10.11 25.82
CA ALA A 205 6.86 9.04 25.33
C ALA A 205 6.76 9.09 23.79
N VAL A 206 6.78 7.92 23.15
CA VAL A 206 6.73 7.82 21.69
C VAL A 206 5.31 8.03 21.19
N VAL A 207 5.09 9.12 20.46
CA VAL A 207 3.78 9.58 19.99
C VAL A 207 3.62 9.50 18.48
N GLY A 208 4.68 9.17 17.73
CA GLY A 208 4.61 9.03 16.28
C GLY A 208 5.82 8.33 15.69
N THR A 209 5.64 7.74 14.52
CA THR A 209 6.73 7.17 13.73
C THR A 209 6.37 7.18 12.24
N VAL A 210 7.37 7.27 11.37
CA VAL A 210 7.24 7.06 9.93
C VAL A 210 8.54 6.50 9.38
N SER A 211 8.45 5.66 8.36
CA SER A 211 9.58 5.07 7.66
C SER A 211 9.55 5.43 6.19
N VAL A 212 10.72 5.68 5.63
CA VAL A 212 10.90 5.91 4.20
C VAL A 212 11.87 4.86 3.70
N VAL A 213 11.37 3.97 2.87
CA VAL A 213 12.14 2.89 2.25
C VAL A 213 12.64 3.38 0.91
N ARG A 214 13.96 3.50 0.72
CA ARG A 214 14.56 3.69 -0.60
C ARG A 214 14.93 2.33 -1.16
N ASN A 215 14.39 1.98 -2.32
CA ASN A 215 14.78 0.73 -2.98
C ASN A 215 14.59 0.76 -4.49
N ASN A 216 15.71 0.68 -5.21
CA ASN A 216 15.71 0.70 -6.68
C ASN A 216 15.74 -0.72 -7.28
N PHE A 217 16.29 -1.70 -6.55
CA PHE A 217 16.64 -3.02 -7.09
C PHE A 217 16.00 -4.20 -6.34
N GLY A 218 15.35 -3.94 -5.21
CA GLY A 218 14.61 -4.93 -4.43
C GLY A 218 13.14 -4.57 -4.30
N THR A 219 12.44 -5.34 -3.47
CA THR A 219 10.99 -5.25 -3.37
C THR A 219 10.54 -4.12 -2.45
N LEU A 220 9.82 -3.14 -3.00
CA LEU A 220 9.02 -2.20 -2.21
C LEU A 220 7.81 -2.93 -1.65
N ALA A 221 7.29 -2.50 -0.50
CA ALA A 221 6.21 -3.21 0.17
C ALA A 221 4.88 -3.08 -0.60
N CYS A 222 4.69 -2.01 -1.36
CA CYS A 222 3.55 -1.86 -2.28
C CYS A 222 3.58 -2.83 -3.48
N GLU A 223 4.73 -3.45 -3.81
CA GLU A 223 4.82 -4.40 -4.92
C GLU A 223 4.10 -5.72 -4.67
N GLU A 224 3.76 -6.03 -3.41
CA GLU A 224 2.88 -7.15 -3.07
C GLU A 224 1.53 -7.03 -3.78
N SER A 225 0.99 -5.81 -3.89
CA SER A 225 -0.31 -5.52 -4.53
C SER A 225 -0.16 -4.88 -5.91
N PHE A 226 0.91 -4.12 -6.15
CA PHE A 226 1.07 -3.22 -7.30
C PHE A 226 2.37 -3.45 -8.10
N SER A 227 2.85 -4.70 -8.17
CA SER A 227 4.10 -5.03 -8.88
C SER A 227 4.16 -4.54 -10.33
N GLU A 228 3.08 -4.67 -11.10
CA GLU A 228 3.03 -4.22 -12.50
C GLU A 228 3.15 -2.69 -12.62
N GLU A 229 2.41 -1.95 -11.78
CA GLU A 229 2.45 -0.50 -11.76
C GLU A 229 3.82 0.03 -11.33
N VAL A 230 4.40 -0.55 -10.26
CA VAL A 230 5.70 -0.14 -9.75
C VAL A 230 6.81 -0.48 -10.76
N ALA A 231 6.72 -1.60 -11.47
CA ALA A 231 7.65 -1.93 -12.55
C ALA A 231 7.66 -0.86 -13.64
N GLY A 232 6.49 -0.42 -14.12
CA GLY A 232 6.40 0.64 -15.13
C GLY A 232 6.92 2.00 -14.62
N LEU A 233 6.72 2.30 -13.34
CA LEU A 233 7.30 3.50 -12.73
C LEU A 233 8.83 3.42 -12.64
N ARG A 234 9.39 2.23 -12.37
CA ARG A 234 10.82 2.03 -12.16
C ARG A 234 11.65 2.27 -13.43
N GLU A 235 11.10 1.96 -14.62
CA GLU A 235 11.79 2.14 -15.92
C GLU A 235 12.27 3.58 -16.17
N ASN A 236 11.61 4.56 -15.58
CA ASN A 236 11.87 5.99 -15.80
C ASN A 236 12.21 6.73 -14.50
N SER A 237 12.86 6.09 -13.54
CA SER A 237 13.27 6.71 -12.27
C SER A 237 14.72 6.38 -11.92
N GLU A 238 15.45 7.39 -11.45
CA GLU A 238 16.76 7.21 -10.80
C GLU A 238 16.61 6.57 -9.41
N ALA A 239 15.53 6.89 -8.70
CA ALA A 239 15.24 6.31 -7.40
C ALA A 239 13.75 6.15 -7.08
N MET A 240 13.46 5.12 -6.29
CA MET A 240 12.11 4.83 -5.79
C MET A 240 12.11 4.86 -4.26
N PHE A 241 11.17 5.63 -3.71
CA PHE A 241 10.92 5.74 -2.28
C PHE A 241 9.50 5.27 -1.98
N GLU A 242 9.29 4.54 -0.88
CA GLU A 242 7.96 4.25 -0.34
C GLU A 242 7.84 4.82 1.07
N ILE A 243 6.75 5.54 1.34
CA ILE A 243 6.38 6.00 2.67
C ILE A 243 5.60 4.88 3.36
N ASN A 244 6.16 4.37 4.45
CA ASN A 244 5.61 3.27 5.24
C ASN A 244 5.42 3.69 6.70
N ARG A 245 4.55 2.97 7.43
CA ARG A 245 4.33 3.13 8.87
C ARG A 245 4.11 4.57 9.34
N LEU A 246 3.38 5.39 8.58
CA LEU A 246 2.97 6.71 9.05
C LEU A 246 1.93 6.57 10.16
N VAL A 247 2.39 6.61 11.41
CA VAL A 247 1.60 6.31 12.62
C VAL A 247 1.72 7.47 13.61
N ILE A 248 0.59 7.82 14.21
CA ILE A 248 0.47 8.78 15.31
C ILE A 248 -0.34 8.12 16.42
N ASP A 249 0.09 8.27 17.67
CA ASP A 249 -0.62 7.77 18.84
C ASP A 249 -2.02 8.39 18.96
N THR A 250 -3.02 7.56 19.24
CA THR A 250 -4.44 7.96 19.32
C THR A 250 -4.73 8.95 20.45
N LYS A 251 -3.87 9.03 21.46
CA LYS A 251 -4.01 9.94 22.60
C LYS A 251 -3.36 11.31 22.35
N PHE A 252 -2.54 11.45 21.31
CA PHE A 252 -1.79 12.67 21.07
C PHE A 252 -2.70 13.79 20.52
N ARG A 253 -2.82 14.90 21.26
CA ARG A 253 -3.79 15.98 20.98
C ARG A 253 -3.41 16.80 19.74
N ASN A 254 -2.12 16.98 19.46
CA ASN A 254 -1.62 17.83 18.38
C ASN A 254 -1.34 17.05 17.07
N SER A 255 -2.14 16.02 16.78
CA SER A 255 -1.92 15.11 15.64
C SER A 255 -1.85 15.82 14.26
N LYS A 256 -2.50 16.97 14.09
CA LYS A 256 -2.45 17.78 12.87
C LYS A 256 -1.07 18.39 12.61
N SER A 257 -0.51 19.10 13.60
CA SER A 257 0.81 19.71 13.46
C SER A 257 1.89 18.63 13.36
N LEU A 258 1.72 17.55 14.11
CA LEU A 258 2.65 16.43 14.06
C LEU A 258 2.68 15.77 12.67
N LEU A 259 1.51 15.46 12.09
CA LEU A 259 1.43 14.91 10.74
C LEU A 259 2.16 15.80 9.72
N LYS A 260 1.94 17.12 9.80
CA LYS A 260 2.62 18.10 8.94
C LYS A 260 4.14 18.05 9.12
N ASP A 261 4.63 18.04 10.35
CA ASP A 261 6.07 18.05 10.61
C ASP A 261 6.73 16.72 10.23
N MET A 262 6.03 15.58 10.38
CA MET A 262 6.49 14.29 9.86
C MET A 262 6.56 14.30 8.33
N ILE A 263 5.56 14.88 7.65
CA ILE A 263 5.59 15.07 6.19
C ILE A 263 6.79 15.94 5.78
N ASN A 264 7.11 17.01 6.52
CA ASN A 264 8.30 17.82 6.28
C ASN A 264 9.59 16.99 6.37
N HIS A 265 9.71 16.09 7.35
CA HIS A 265 10.89 15.22 7.49
C HIS A 265 11.02 14.21 6.35
N ILE A 266 9.89 13.59 5.94
CA ILE A 266 9.85 12.68 4.79
C ILE A 266 10.36 13.40 3.54
N PHE A 267 9.80 14.58 3.25
CA PHE A 267 10.15 15.29 2.01
C PHE A 267 11.57 15.83 2.04
N ALA A 268 12.01 16.42 3.15
CA ALA A 268 13.41 16.84 3.30
C ALA A 268 14.40 15.69 3.03
N TYR A 269 14.08 14.46 3.44
CA TYR A 269 14.90 13.29 3.13
C TYR A 269 14.83 12.87 1.66
N THR A 270 13.62 12.66 1.12
CA THR A 270 13.45 12.14 -0.25
C THR A 270 13.98 13.09 -1.34
N TYR A 271 14.02 14.40 -1.06
CA TYR A 271 14.32 15.40 -2.08
C TYR A 271 15.77 15.63 -2.40
N THR A 272 16.61 15.44 -1.40
CA THR A 272 18.02 15.81 -1.45
C THR A 272 18.90 14.74 -2.05
N LEU A 273 18.30 13.64 -2.51
CA LEU A 273 19.00 12.45 -2.96
C LEU A 273 19.08 12.39 -4.49
N ASP A 274 17.97 12.49 -5.24
CA ASP A 274 17.98 12.27 -6.70
C ASP A 274 17.03 13.19 -7.47
N LYS A 275 17.41 13.57 -8.71
CA LYS A 275 16.65 14.52 -9.53
C LYS A 275 15.39 13.89 -10.10
N GLU A 276 15.43 12.62 -10.47
CA GLU A 276 14.30 11.90 -11.04
C GLU A 276 13.83 10.77 -10.13
N SER A 277 13.49 11.12 -8.89
CA SER A 277 12.94 10.16 -7.93
C SER A 277 11.42 10.14 -7.92
N LYS A 278 10.86 8.99 -7.57
CA LYS A 278 9.43 8.81 -7.35
C LYS A 278 9.16 8.42 -5.90
N VAL A 279 8.20 9.09 -5.28
CA VAL A 279 7.74 8.80 -3.92
C VAL A 279 6.38 8.13 -4.00
N LEU A 280 6.28 6.92 -3.46
CA LEU A 280 5.10 6.09 -3.44
C LEU A 280 4.45 6.09 -2.06
N VAL A 281 3.12 6.03 -2.04
CA VAL A 281 2.34 5.72 -0.85
C VAL A 281 1.20 4.80 -1.22
N GLU A 282 1.07 3.70 -0.48
CA GLU A 282 -0.11 2.85 -0.52
C GLU A 282 -1.04 3.25 0.63
N CYS A 283 -2.25 3.71 0.31
CA CYS A 283 -3.18 4.20 1.32
C CYS A 283 -4.63 3.82 1.02
N GLN A 284 -5.51 3.88 2.03
CA GLN A 284 -6.93 3.68 1.78
C GLN A 284 -7.48 4.81 0.89
N PRO A 285 -8.36 4.51 -0.09
CA PRO A 285 -8.92 5.49 -1.02
C PRO A 285 -9.53 6.73 -0.36
N LYS A 286 -10.13 6.57 0.83
CA LYS A 286 -10.67 7.69 1.63
C LYS A 286 -9.62 8.74 2.03
N HIS A 287 -8.33 8.42 1.95
CA HIS A 287 -7.20 9.33 2.18
C HIS A 287 -6.62 9.88 0.87
N GLY A 288 -7.01 9.35 -0.29
CA GLY A 288 -6.48 9.76 -1.59
C GLY A 288 -6.62 11.26 -1.83
N CYS A 289 -7.78 11.85 -1.52
CA CYS A 289 -8.01 13.30 -1.65
C CYS A 289 -6.99 14.15 -0.88
N PHE A 290 -6.48 13.67 0.27
CA PHE A 290 -5.48 14.41 1.02
C PHE A 290 -4.15 14.45 0.27
N TYR A 291 -3.66 13.29 -0.16
CA TYR A 291 -2.40 13.17 -0.89
C TYR A 291 -2.45 13.88 -2.26
N THR A 292 -3.55 13.75 -3.00
CA THR A 292 -3.69 14.39 -4.30
C THR A 292 -3.84 15.91 -4.20
N ARG A 293 -4.69 16.40 -3.29
CA ARG A 293 -4.98 17.83 -3.15
C ARG A 293 -3.83 18.61 -2.52
N PHE A 294 -3.29 18.12 -1.40
CA PHE A 294 -2.36 18.90 -0.59
C PHE A 294 -0.89 18.64 -0.89
N LEU A 295 -0.59 17.47 -1.48
CA LEU A 295 0.78 17.02 -1.76
C LEU A 295 1.02 16.72 -3.25
N GLY A 296 0.00 16.85 -4.11
CA GLY A 296 0.18 16.70 -5.56
C GLY A 296 0.40 15.26 -6.05
N PHE A 297 0.17 14.26 -5.21
CA PHE A 297 0.25 12.85 -5.64
C PHE A 297 -0.78 12.56 -6.74
N LYS A 298 -0.46 11.57 -7.57
CA LYS A 298 -1.33 11.03 -8.62
C LYS A 298 -1.58 9.55 -8.34
N GLN A 299 -2.82 9.10 -8.51
CA GLN A 299 -3.12 7.68 -8.40
C GLN A 299 -2.50 6.91 -9.57
N VAL A 300 -1.99 5.72 -9.28
CA VAL A 300 -1.40 4.81 -10.26
C VAL A 300 -2.12 3.48 -10.18
N GLY A 301 -2.78 3.11 -11.27
CA GLY A 301 -3.58 1.88 -11.35
C GLY A 301 -4.89 1.92 -10.56
N ASP A 302 -5.60 0.80 -10.64
CA ASP A 302 -6.88 0.61 -9.96
C ASP A 302 -6.68 0.29 -8.48
N GLU A 303 -7.73 0.48 -7.68
CA GLU A 303 -7.71 0.11 -6.27
C GLU A 303 -7.65 -1.42 -6.11
N LYS A 304 -6.81 -1.91 -5.17
CA LYS A 304 -6.58 -3.35 -4.95
C LYS A 304 -6.64 -3.70 -3.47
N PRO A 305 -7.07 -4.92 -3.09
CA PRO A 305 -7.01 -5.36 -1.71
C PRO A 305 -5.55 -5.50 -1.24
N CYS A 306 -5.24 -4.99 -0.06
CA CYS A 306 -3.90 -5.11 0.53
C CYS A 306 -3.84 -6.27 1.53
N GLY A 307 -3.08 -7.32 1.23
CA GLY A 307 -2.88 -8.47 2.11
C GLY A 307 -2.30 -8.10 3.48
N ARG A 308 -1.42 -7.09 3.51
CA ARG A 308 -0.74 -6.59 4.72
C ARG A 308 -1.70 -5.99 5.76
N VAL A 309 -2.90 -5.59 5.35
CA VAL A 309 -3.91 -4.97 6.23
C VAL A 309 -5.29 -5.63 6.11
N ARG A 310 -5.33 -6.97 6.13
CA ARG A 310 -6.57 -7.79 6.12
C ARG A 310 -7.43 -7.59 4.86
N GLY A 311 -6.80 -7.38 3.71
CA GLY A 311 -7.50 -7.22 2.43
C GLY A 311 -8.25 -5.90 2.28
N ILE A 312 -8.03 -4.92 3.18
CA ILE A 312 -8.60 -3.58 3.02
C ILE A 312 -8.12 -3.01 1.69
N VAL A 313 -9.07 -2.47 0.91
CA VAL A 313 -8.80 -1.85 -0.38
C VAL A 313 -7.86 -0.65 -0.20
N ALA A 314 -6.82 -0.63 -1.04
CA ALA A 314 -5.80 0.40 -1.09
C ALA A 314 -5.68 0.97 -2.51
N ALA A 315 -5.28 2.22 -2.60
CA ALA A 315 -4.86 2.89 -3.82
C ALA A 315 -3.35 3.16 -3.73
N LEU A 316 -2.63 2.87 -4.80
CA LEU A 316 -1.24 3.31 -4.96
C LEU A 316 -1.23 4.74 -5.49
N LEU A 317 -0.47 5.61 -4.82
CA LEU A 317 -0.25 6.98 -5.26
C LEU A 317 1.23 7.23 -5.46
N CYS A 318 1.57 8.02 -6.48
CA CYS A 318 2.94 8.39 -6.83
C CYS A 318 3.07 9.91 -6.92
N LEU A 319 4.19 10.44 -6.44
CA LEU A 319 4.62 11.81 -6.61
C LEU A 319 6.00 11.82 -7.28
N ASN A 320 6.15 12.56 -8.37
CA ASN A 320 7.44 12.82 -8.99
C ASN A 320 8.17 13.90 -8.18
N SER A 321 9.46 13.71 -7.88
CA SER A 321 10.26 14.70 -7.16
C SER A 321 10.31 16.05 -7.86
N GLN A 322 10.26 16.10 -9.19
CA GLN A 322 10.23 17.35 -9.94
C GLN A 322 8.88 18.07 -9.79
N ASP A 323 7.76 17.36 -9.87
CA ASP A 323 6.42 17.95 -9.63
C ASP A 323 6.36 18.59 -8.24
N ALA A 324 6.90 17.89 -7.24
CA ALA A 324 7.03 18.44 -5.90
C ALA A 324 7.94 19.69 -5.89
N ARG A 325 9.08 19.71 -6.64
CA ARG A 325 10.06 20.83 -6.63
C ARG A 325 9.39 22.09 -7.06
N ASP A 326 8.65 21.98 -8.14
CA ASP A 326 7.91 23.07 -8.72
C ASP A 326 6.86 23.56 -7.72
N MET A 327 6.12 22.65 -7.05
CA MET A 327 5.15 23.04 -6.02
C MET A 327 5.78 23.71 -4.79
N ILE A 328 6.95 23.27 -4.34
CA ILE A 328 7.69 23.90 -3.22
C ILE A 328 8.17 25.29 -3.63
N ASN A 329 8.78 25.41 -4.81
CA ASN A 329 9.30 26.67 -5.32
C ASN A 329 8.18 27.68 -5.53
N ASP A 330 7.05 27.26 -6.12
CA ASP A 330 5.86 28.09 -6.27
C ASP A 330 5.30 28.54 -4.91
N ALA A 331 5.24 27.63 -3.93
CA ALA A 331 4.77 27.95 -2.60
C ALA A 331 5.70 28.95 -1.88
N ARG A 332 7.01 28.78 -2.00
CA ARG A 332 8.03 29.69 -1.45
C ARG A 332 8.00 31.07 -2.12
N ALA A 333 7.75 31.11 -3.43
CA ALA A 333 7.62 32.35 -4.20
C ALA A 333 6.28 33.07 -3.99
N GLY A 334 5.33 32.48 -3.25
CA GLY A 334 3.97 33.03 -3.09
C GLY A 334 3.08 32.88 -4.33
N ASN A 335 3.53 32.12 -5.33
CA ASN A 335 2.82 31.87 -6.59
C ASN A 335 1.85 30.68 -6.51
N GLY A 336 1.71 30.07 -5.33
CA GLY A 336 0.87 28.89 -5.11
C GLY A 336 -0.59 29.14 -5.50
N LYS A 337 -0.99 28.66 -6.69
CA LYS A 337 -2.37 28.76 -7.20
C LYS A 337 -3.37 27.91 -6.41
N ARG A 338 -2.90 27.03 -5.53
CA ARG A 338 -3.70 26.10 -4.72
C ARG A 338 -3.18 26.06 -3.28
N VAL A 339 -4.09 25.90 -2.33
CA VAL A 339 -3.72 25.62 -0.94
C VAL A 339 -3.05 24.25 -0.88
N SER A 340 -1.80 24.23 -0.46
CA SER A 340 -0.97 23.03 -0.35
C SER A 340 -0.22 23.03 0.98
N LEU A 341 0.19 21.84 1.43
CA LEU A 341 1.07 21.73 2.60
C LEU A 341 2.47 22.29 2.30
N TRP A 342 2.83 22.45 1.02
CA TRP A 342 4.10 23.03 0.57
C TRP A 342 4.36 24.44 1.11
N SER A 343 3.31 25.25 1.27
CA SER A 343 3.39 26.60 1.87
C SER A 343 3.82 26.62 3.34
N SER A 344 3.73 25.47 4.01
CA SER A 344 4.06 25.28 5.42
C SER A 344 5.31 24.44 5.65
N MET A 345 6.00 24.06 4.57
CA MET A 345 7.26 23.35 4.64
C MET A 345 8.38 24.25 5.15
N VAL A 346 9.40 23.58 5.68
CA VAL A 346 10.62 24.23 6.16
C VAL A 346 11.30 25.05 5.06
N SER A 347 11.98 26.12 5.45
CA SER A 347 12.77 26.93 4.51
C SER A 347 13.92 26.10 3.93
N GLU A 348 14.46 26.51 2.79
CA GLU A 348 15.60 25.84 2.16
C GLU A 348 16.79 25.70 3.13
N THR A 349 17.08 26.74 3.92
CA THR A 349 18.14 26.69 4.95
C THR A 349 17.84 25.67 6.05
N GLN A 350 16.59 25.51 6.45
CA GLN A 350 16.18 24.52 7.45
C GLN A 350 16.25 23.10 6.88
N GLU A 351 15.85 22.92 5.62
CA GLU A 351 15.92 21.66 4.89
C GLU A 351 17.37 21.15 4.81
N VAL A 352 18.32 22.02 4.42
CA VAL A 352 19.75 21.69 4.39
C VAL A 352 20.23 21.21 5.76
N LYS A 353 19.89 21.92 6.84
CA LYS A 353 20.26 21.53 8.21
C LYS A 353 19.65 20.19 8.63
N MET A 354 18.41 19.92 8.24
CA MET A 354 17.77 18.63 8.50
C MET A 354 18.50 17.50 7.79
N VAL A 355 18.87 17.71 6.53
CA VAL A 355 19.55 16.70 5.71
C VAL A 355 20.97 16.43 6.19
N GLU A 356 21.72 17.47 6.56
CA GLU A 356 23.02 17.32 7.22
C GLU A 356 22.90 16.48 8.50
N LYS A 357 21.87 16.77 9.32
CA LYS A 357 21.58 15.97 10.52
C LYS A 357 21.26 14.52 10.16
N PHE A 358 20.47 14.26 9.12
CA PHE A 358 20.15 12.90 8.68
C PHE A 358 21.41 12.14 8.23
N LYS A 359 22.28 12.79 7.46
CA LYS A 359 23.55 12.20 6.97
C LYS A 359 24.56 11.96 8.09
N SER A 360 24.47 12.71 9.19
CA SER A 360 25.38 12.55 10.34
C SER A 360 25.06 11.35 11.24
N VAL A 361 23.88 10.74 11.09
CA VAL A 361 23.42 9.62 11.91
C VAL A 361 23.60 8.31 11.14
N ASP A 362 24.36 7.37 11.69
CA ASP A 362 24.34 5.98 11.19
C ASP A 362 23.08 5.28 11.67
N PHE A 363 22.09 5.18 10.78
CA PHE A 363 20.80 4.55 11.05
C PHE A 363 20.71 3.11 10.53
N LYS A 364 21.81 2.53 10.05
CA LYS A 364 21.82 1.14 9.58
C LYS A 364 21.70 0.18 10.77
N MET A 365 20.95 -0.89 10.59
CA MET A 365 20.90 -1.94 11.61
C MET A 365 22.21 -2.73 11.62
N SER A 366 22.68 -3.04 12.82
CA SER A 366 23.72 -4.04 13.06
C SER A 366 23.19 -5.47 12.82
N ASP A 367 24.09 -6.43 12.64
CA ASP A 367 23.71 -7.85 12.54
C ASP A 367 23.00 -8.37 13.79
N ALA A 368 23.38 -7.87 14.97
CA ALA A 368 22.72 -8.19 16.21
C ALA A 368 21.24 -7.73 16.21
N GLU A 369 20.98 -6.53 15.70
CA GLU A 369 19.61 -6.01 15.56
C GLU A 369 18.81 -6.80 14.53
N ILE A 370 19.38 -7.06 13.34
CA ILE A 370 18.73 -7.85 12.29
C ILE A 370 18.31 -9.23 12.83
N ASN A 371 19.22 -9.90 13.55
CA ASN A 371 18.94 -11.19 14.18
C ASN A 371 17.90 -11.10 15.29
N TYR A 372 17.97 -10.07 16.14
CA TYR A 372 16.99 -9.85 17.21
C TYR A 372 15.57 -9.67 16.66
N PHE A 373 15.43 -8.93 15.56
CA PHE A 373 14.14 -8.67 14.93
C PHE A 373 13.70 -9.81 13.98
N GLY A 374 14.53 -10.83 13.77
CA GLY A 374 14.23 -11.94 12.85
C GLY A 374 14.11 -11.51 11.39
N LEU A 375 14.83 -10.46 10.99
CA LEU A 375 14.73 -9.86 9.66
C LEU A 375 15.61 -10.59 8.64
N LYS A 376 15.14 -10.67 7.41
CA LYS A 376 15.98 -11.13 6.29
C LYS A 376 16.80 -9.96 5.77
N ARG A 377 18.11 -10.15 5.58
CA ARG A 377 18.90 -9.18 4.83
C ARG A 377 18.34 -9.09 3.40
N PRO A 378 18.26 -7.89 2.80
CA PRO A 378 17.99 -7.79 1.37
C PRO A 378 19.04 -8.60 0.63
N PHE A 379 18.64 -9.29 -0.45
CA PHE A 379 19.60 -9.74 -1.44
C PHE A 379 20.35 -8.51 -1.94
N GLN A 380 21.57 -8.30 -1.45
CA GLN A 380 22.51 -7.44 -2.15
C GLN A 380 22.83 -8.18 -3.44
N ASN A 381 22.10 -7.88 -4.52
CA ASN A 381 22.63 -8.16 -5.84
C ASN A 381 23.96 -7.44 -5.89
N ILE A 382 25.02 -8.23 -5.86
CA ILE A 382 26.39 -7.80 -6.09
C ILE A 382 26.42 -7.34 -7.54
N VAL A 383 25.91 -6.14 -7.82
CA VAL A 383 26.42 -5.35 -8.94
C VAL A 383 27.71 -4.76 -8.41
N LYS A 384 28.74 -5.61 -8.32
CA LYS A 384 30.10 -5.14 -8.47
C LYS A 384 30.09 -4.42 -9.82
N MET A 385 30.27 -3.10 -9.79
CA MET A 385 30.72 -2.36 -10.95
C MET A 385 31.92 -3.11 -11.53
N ALA A 386 31.73 -3.64 -12.73
CA ALA A 386 32.77 -4.03 -13.65
C ALA A 386 32.67 -3.09 -14.85
#